data_AF-A0AA41QHQ1-F1
#
_entry.id   AF-A0AA41QHQ1-F1
#
_cell.length_a   1.000
_cell.length_b   1.000
_cell.length_c   1.000
_cell.angle_alpha   90.00
_cell.angle_beta   90.00
_cell.angle_gamma   90.00
#
_symmetry.space_group_name_H-M   'P 1'
#
loop_
_entity.id
_entity.type
_entity.pdbx_description
1 polymer ?
#
loop_
_entity_poly.entity_id
_entity_poly.type
_entity_poly.pdbx_seq_one_letter_code
_entity_poly.pdbx_strand_id
1 'polypeptide(L)'
;MITAWVVVMLAVVGVLVVAADAAGLPSLLVLVVALLVGPLSLILPLMRTLTWQVDQVVAHASGKRPESTVIPAAVLTLSRAAGKALGLQTAGLNAWGGSPAAVVVIPDRVELWSGKDEAEPRWSVPRDELLIGVGQVRAGMATYWDHVELSDGRHRVALSPRYSPVPSEAGKDIDRVLAELGQDPVGVRPPDLAERKDSSTIWRRLVKPFYLSMAGAGATAHAPRLQRALVRASVKVTPDQVRWLLAQGWRENAMGAWFALAVPTEEVRDAVVNAMAQAQNDDAALRISVAVRQCPRPNGLSMRSWSCSRSLATSSKRSRPRGCDRAPGEHEQDPARVRCPGSCSGFTAKVRPPRRSVRSRPAC
;
A
#
# COMPACT_ATOMS: atom_id res chain seq x y z
N MET A 1 10.25 4.90 -30.35
CA MET A 1 11.46 4.04 -30.40
C MET A 1 11.12 2.56 -30.26
N ILE A 2 10.38 2.13 -29.22
CA ILE A 2 10.01 0.71 -29.01
C ILE A 2 9.23 0.12 -30.20
N THR A 3 8.26 0.85 -30.74
CA THR A 3 7.45 0.41 -31.90
C THR A 3 8.28 0.14 -33.14
N ALA A 4 9.22 1.04 -33.48
CA ALA A 4 10.14 0.84 -34.61
C ALA A 4 11.02 -0.41 -34.40
N TRP A 5 11.52 -0.62 -33.19
CA TRP A 5 12.33 -1.81 -32.86
C TRP A 5 11.54 -3.12 -32.97
N VAL A 6 10.29 -3.13 -32.50
CA VAL A 6 9.39 -4.29 -32.64
C VAL A 6 9.12 -4.60 -34.11
N VAL A 7 8.87 -3.58 -34.93
CA VAL A 7 8.67 -3.76 -36.39
C VAL A 7 9.92 -4.35 -37.04
N VAL A 8 11.11 -3.83 -36.72
CA VAL A 8 12.38 -4.38 -37.23
C VAL A 8 12.56 -5.84 -36.81
N MET A 9 12.27 -6.19 -35.55
CA MET A 9 12.39 -7.58 -35.09
C MET A 9 11.41 -8.52 -35.77
N LEU A 10 10.16 -8.09 -35.98
CA LEU A 10 9.17 -8.89 -36.72
C LEU A 10 9.61 -9.08 -38.18
N ALA A 11 10.18 -8.06 -38.81
CA ALA A 11 10.73 -8.18 -40.16
C ALA A 11 11.90 -9.16 -40.22
N VAL A 12 12.85 -9.08 -39.27
CA VAL A 12 13.98 -10.00 -39.18
C VAL A 12 13.52 -11.45 -38.95
N VAL A 13 12.55 -11.67 -38.05
CA VAL A 13 11.96 -13.00 -37.83
C VAL A 13 11.28 -13.51 -39.10
N GLY A 14 10.53 -12.66 -39.81
CA GLY A 14 9.91 -13.03 -41.09
C GLY A 14 10.93 -13.48 -42.14
N VAL A 15 12.03 -12.73 -42.29
CA VAL A 15 13.13 -13.08 -43.20
C VAL A 15 13.80 -14.39 -42.79
N LEU A 16 14.04 -14.61 -41.49
CA LEU A 16 14.63 -15.85 -40.98
C LEU A 16 13.74 -17.07 -41.22
N VAL A 17 12.41 -16.92 -41.10
CA VAL A 17 11.46 -18.00 -41.39
C VAL A 17 11.49 -18.38 -42.87
N VAL A 18 11.46 -17.39 -43.77
CA VAL A 18 11.54 -17.65 -45.22
C VAL A 18 12.87 -18.30 -45.61
N ALA A 19 13.99 -17.80 -45.06
CA ALA A 19 15.32 -18.35 -45.33
C ALA A 19 15.48 -19.77 -44.81
N ALA A 20 14.93 -20.07 -43.63
CA ALA A 20 15.00 -21.40 -43.04
C ALA A 20 14.17 -22.43 -43.80
N ASP A 21 12.99 -22.03 -44.30
CA ASP A 21 12.16 -22.87 -45.17
C ASP A 21 12.90 -23.22 -46.47
N ALA A 22 13.51 -22.21 -47.11
CA ALA A 22 14.35 -22.42 -48.30
C ALA A 22 15.57 -23.33 -48.04
N ALA A 23 16.08 -23.36 -46.80
CA ALA A 23 17.20 -24.20 -46.38
C ALA A 23 16.79 -25.59 -45.89
N GLY A 24 15.48 -25.93 -45.89
CA GLY A 24 14.98 -27.21 -45.38
C GLY A 24 15.15 -27.39 -43.87
N LEU A 25 15.34 -26.30 -43.12
CA LEU A 25 15.43 -26.37 -41.66
C LEU A 25 14.04 -26.57 -41.05
N PRO A 26 13.93 -27.37 -39.97
CA PRO A 26 12.65 -27.57 -39.31
C PRO A 26 12.14 -26.24 -38.75
N SER A 27 10.92 -25.86 -39.12
CA SER A 27 10.28 -24.59 -38.72
C SER A 27 10.23 -24.41 -37.20
N LEU A 28 10.24 -25.52 -36.45
CA LEU A 28 10.30 -25.54 -34.99
C LEU A 28 11.61 -24.95 -34.43
N LEU A 29 12.74 -25.16 -35.08
CA LEU A 29 14.03 -24.60 -34.66
C LEU A 29 14.03 -23.07 -34.80
N VAL A 30 13.49 -22.56 -35.91
CA VAL A 30 13.36 -21.12 -36.16
C VAL A 30 12.46 -20.46 -35.12
N LEU A 31 11.34 -21.12 -34.79
CA LEU A 31 10.42 -20.62 -33.77
C LEU A 31 11.09 -20.55 -32.39
N VAL A 32 11.86 -21.58 -32.01
CA VAL A 32 12.59 -21.60 -30.73
C VAL A 32 13.64 -20.48 -30.69
N VAL A 33 14.41 -20.29 -31.76
CA VAL A 33 15.39 -19.19 -31.84
C VAL A 33 14.71 -17.84 -31.78
N ALA A 34 13.61 -17.63 -32.52
CA ALA A 34 12.85 -16.38 -32.49
C ALA A 34 12.28 -16.08 -31.08
N LEU A 35 11.79 -17.10 -30.38
CA LEU A 35 11.27 -16.97 -29.02
C LEU A 35 12.36 -16.69 -27.98
N LEU A 36 13.61 -17.08 -28.23
CA LEU A 36 14.75 -16.77 -27.34
C LEU A 36 15.38 -15.42 -27.65
N VAL A 37 15.70 -15.18 -28.92
CA VAL A 37 16.40 -13.97 -29.38
C VAL A 37 15.48 -12.76 -29.34
N GLY A 38 14.19 -12.94 -29.67
CA GLY A 38 13.18 -11.89 -29.70
C GLY A 38 13.06 -11.09 -28.41
N PRO A 39 12.80 -11.75 -27.27
CA PRO A 39 12.76 -11.08 -25.97
C PRO A 39 14.11 -10.50 -25.56
N LEU A 40 15.21 -11.22 -25.79
CA LEU A 40 16.55 -10.78 -25.37
C LEU A 40 16.97 -9.50 -26.08
N SER A 41 16.71 -9.41 -27.39
CA SER A 41 17.01 -8.22 -28.19
C SER A 41 16.16 -7.01 -27.82
N LEU A 42 15.00 -7.21 -27.20
CA LEU A 42 14.18 -6.11 -26.67
C LEU A 42 14.64 -5.69 -25.27
N ILE A 43 14.93 -6.67 -24.41
CA ILE A 43 15.28 -6.44 -23.01
C ILE A 43 16.64 -5.74 -22.89
N LEU A 44 17.65 -6.18 -23.64
CA LEU A 44 19.01 -5.62 -23.54
C LEU A 44 19.10 -4.11 -23.86
N PRO A 45 18.59 -3.60 -24.99
CA PRO A 45 18.63 -2.17 -25.28
C PRO A 45 17.71 -1.37 -24.35
N LEU A 46 16.59 -1.94 -23.90
CA LEU A 46 15.74 -1.29 -22.90
C LEU A 46 16.51 -1.09 -21.58
N MET A 47 17.14 -2.15 -21.08
CA MET A 47 17.99 -2.11 -19.90
C MET A 47 19.13 -1.10 -20.04
N ARG A 48 19.82 -1.11 -21.20
CA ARG A 48 20.89 -0.16 -21.51
C ARG A 48 20.39 1.29 -21.58
N THR A 49 19.18 1.51 -22.09
CA THR A 49 18.58 2.85 -22.15
C THR A 49 18.28 3.35 -20.74
N LEU A 50 17.77 2.49 -19.86
CA LEU A 50 17.48 2.84 -18.47
C LEU A 50 18.75 3.18 -17.68
N THR A 51 19.83 2.40 -17.84
CA THR A 51 21.12 2.70 -17.18
C THR A 51 21.72 3.99 -17.73
N TRP A 52 21.70 4.18 -19.05
CA TRP A 52 22.23 5.38 -19.67
C TRP A 52 21.49 6.66 -19.23
N GLN A 53 20.18 6.59 -19.03
CA GLN A 53 19.41 7.72 -18.50
C GLN A 53 19.83 8.10 -17.08
N VAL A 54 20.11 7.11 -16.21
CA VAL A 54 20.63 7.38 -14.87
C VAL A 54 22.03 7.99 -14.97
N ASP A 55 22.90 7.44 -15.81
CA ASP A 55 24.26 7.96 -16.03
C ASP A 55 24.24 9.43 -16.49
N GLN A 56 23.29 9.81 -17.35
CA GLN A 56 23.13 11.20 -17.79
C GLN A 56 22.75 12.14 -16.65
N VAL A 57 21.79 11.74 -15.81
CA VAL A 57 21.37 12.56 -14.66
C VAL A 57 22.50 12.67 -13.64
N VAL A 58 23.23 11.58 -13.40
CA VAL A 58 24.40 11.56 -12.52
C VAL A 58 25.51 12.46 -13.07
N ALA A 59 25.87 12.35 -14.35
CA ALA A 59 26.89 13.20 -14.97
C ALA A 59 26.52 14.69 -14.89
N HIS A 60 25.25 15.02 -15.12
CA HIS A 60 24.76 16.39 -14.98
C HIS A 60 24.84 16.89 -13.54
N ALA A 61 24.33 16.12 -12.58
CA ALA A 61 24.34 16.46 -11.16
C ALA A 61 25.78 16.63 -10.63
N SER A 62 26.69 15.72 -11.00
CA SER A 62 28.12 15.81 -10.70
C SER A 62 28.75 17.07 -11.30
N GLY A 63 28.40 17.44 -12.53
CA GLY A 63 28.88 18.68 -13.17
C GLY A 63 28.41 19.94 -12.45
N LYS A 64 27.20 19.92 -11.85
CA LYS A 64 26.66 21.03 -11.05
C LYS A 64 27.23 21.09 -9.63
N ARG A 65 27.75 19.98 -9.11
CA ARG A 65 28.20 19.79 -7.73
C ARG A 65 29.50 18.96 -7.68
N PRO A 66 30.64 19.47 -8.18
CA PRO A 66 31.85 18.67 -8.44
C PRO A 66 32.53 18.06 -7.21
N GLU A 67 32.26 18.57 -6.01
CA GLU A 67 32.86 18.10 -4.75
C GLU A 67 31.92 17.23 -3.91
N SER A 68 30.72 16.98 -4.43
CA SER A 68 29.67 16.25 -3.70
C SER A 68 29.68 14.76 -4.03
N THR A 69 29.21 13.94 -3.10
CA THR A 69 28.94 12.53 -3.38
C THR A 69 27.62 12.43 -4.14
N VAL A 70 27.63 11.77 -5.30
CA VAL A 70 26.45 11.58 -6.14
C VAL A 70 26.07 10.12 -6.19
N ILE A 71 24.89 9.80 -5.66
CA ILE A 71 24.32 8.45 -5.58
C ILE A 71 23.41 8.24 -6.81
N PRO A 72 23.73 7.28 -7.70
CA PRO A 72 22.85 6.91 -8.80
C PRO A 72 21.58 6.24 -8.25
N ALA A 73 20.40 6.71 -8.67
CA ALA A 73 19.14 6.17 -8.16
C ALA A 73 18.05 6.15 -9.23
N ALA A 74 16.96 5.45 -8.92
CA ALA A 74 15.69 5.59 -9.60
C ALA A 74 14.59 5.88 -8.57
N VAL A 75 13.74 6.86 -8.84
CA VAL A 75 12.62 7.18 -7.95
C VAL A 75 11.54 6.10 -8.09
N LEU A 76 11.13 5.54 -6.96
CA LEU A 76 10.03 4.60 -6.85
C LEU A 76 8.77 5.39 -6.50
N THR A 77 7.72 5.26 -7.31
CA THR A 77 6.40 5.78 -6.94
C THR A 77 5.66 4.70 -6.15
N LEU A 78 5.57 4.89 -4.83
CA LEU A 78 4.79 4.00 -3.97
C LEU A 78 3.27 4.15 -4.24
N SER A 79 2.84 5.35 -4.63
CA SER A 79 1.49 5.64 -5.11
C SER A 79 1.50 6.77 -6.14
N ARG A 80 0.42 6.88 -6.95
CA ARG A 80 0.24 8.02 -7.88
C ARG A 80 0.14 9.35 -7.13
N ALA A 81 -0.50 9.35 -5.95
CA ALA A 81 -0.64 10.54 -5.10
C ALA A 81 0.73 11.03 -4.59
N ALA A 82 1.58 10.10 -4.13
CA ALA A 82 2.95 10.43 -3.73
C ALA A 82 3.76 11.03 -4.88
N GLY A 83 3.63 10.45 -6.08
CA GLY A 83 4.30 10.99 -7.27
C GLY A 83 3.81 12.39 -7.67
N LYS A 84 2.52 12.70 -7.45
CA LYS A 84 1.97 14.03 -7.72
C LYS A 84 2.42 15.07 -6.67
N ALA A 85 2.44 14.71 -5.39
CA ALA A 85 2.86 15.59 -4.30
C ALA A 85 4.33 16.01 -4.40
N LEU A 86 5.17 15.17 -4.99
CA LEU A 86 6.59 15.45 -5.29
C LEU A 86 6.81 16.21 -6.61
N GLY A 87 5.74 16.59 -7.33
CA GLY A 87 5.85 17.23 -8.63
C GLY A 87 6.43 16.34 -9.74
N LEU A 88 6.52 15.01 -9.53
CA LEU A 88 7.12 14.10 -10.51
C LEU A 88 6.29 14.07 -11.81
N GLN A 89 4.96 14.11 -11.70
CA GLN A 89 4.09 14.12 -12.89
C GLN A 89 4.24 15.36 -13.77
N THR A 90 4.52 16.53 -13.18
CA THR A 90 4.76 17.78 -13.92
C THR A 90 6.13 17.82 -14.61
N ALA A 91 7.06 16.94 -14.21
CA ALA A 91 8.43 16.89 -14.72
C ALA A 91 8.65 15.85 -15.83
N GLY A 92 7.57 15.28 -16.39
CA GLY A 92 7.67 14.19 -17.37
C GLY A 92 8.15 12.86 -16.78
N LEU A 93 8.23 12.76 -15.45
CA LEU A 93 8.59 11.53 -14.76
C LEU A 93 7.39 10.59 -14.78
N ASN A 94 7.66 9.31 -15.02
CA ASN A 94 6.64 8.31 -15.12
C ASN A 94 5.94 8.13 -13.77
N ALA A 95 4.63 8.35 -13.72
CA ALA A 95 3.82 8.12 -12.52
C ALA A 95 3.89 6.67 -11.99
N TRP A 96 4.42 5.76 -12.82
CA TRP A 96 4.61 4.34 -12.55
C TRP A 96 5.96 4.01 -11.89
N GLY A 97 6.82 5.01 -11.68
CA GLY A 97 8.11 4.85 -11.00
C GLY A 97 9.21 4.35 -11.94
N GLY A 98 10.43 4.28 -11.41
CA GLY A 98 11.63 3.96 -12.18
C GLY A 98 12.19 5.14 -12.97
N SER A 99 11.80 6.37 -12.61
CA SER A 99 12.40 7.57 -13.19
C SER A 99 13.86 7.72 -12.77
N PRO A 100 14.78 8.02 -13.71
CA PRO A 100 16.19 8.21 -13.39
C PRO A 100 16.35 9.38 -12.43
N ALA A 101 17.22 9.22 -11.43
CA ALA A 101 17.54 10.26 -10.48
C ALA A 101 18.98 10.17 -10.00
N ALA A 102 19.47 11.28 -9.46
CA ALA A 102 20.71 11.34 -8.73
C ALA A 102 20.45 12.03 -7.38
N VAL A 103 20.92 11.43 -6.29
CA VAL A 103 20.94 12.07 -4.99
C VAL A 103 22.31 12.67 -4.79
N VAL A 104 22.35 13.98 -4.59
CA VAL A 104 23.58 14.71 -4.34
C VAL A 104 23.69 15.02 -2.86
N VAL A 105 24.76 14.55 -2.25
CA VAL A 105 25.01 14.65 -0.82
C VAL A 105 26.05 15.74 -0.57
N ILE A 106 25.59 16.85 0.02
CA ILE A 106 26.39 18.04 0.36
C ILE A 106 26.56 18.07 1.89
N PRO A 107 27.57 18.75 2.46
CA PRO A 107 27.75 18.79 3.91
C PRO A 107 26.54 19.29 4.71
N ASP A 108 25.75 20.23 4.20
CA ASP A 108 24.63 20.85 4.91
C ASP A 108 23.23 20.43 4.41
N ARG A 109 23.14 19.83 3.21
CA ARG A 109 21.86 19.41 2.61
C ARG A 109 21.99 18.18 1.73
N VAL A 110 20.85 17.59 1.39
CA VAL A 110 20.71 16.56 0.36
C VAL A 110 19.81 17.08 -0.74
N GLU A 111 20.25 16.95 -1.98
CA GLU A 111 19.53 17.38 -3.18
C GLU A 111 19.12 16.17 -4.04
N LEU A 112 17.94 16.24 -4.66
CA LEU A 112 17.45 15.25 -5.62
C LEU A 112 17.35 15.87 -7.00
N TRP A 113 18.02 15.26 -7.97
CA TRP A 113 18.04 15.64 -9.38
C TRP A 113 17.38 14.56 -10.22
N SER A 114 16.62 14.93 -11.25
CA SER A 114 15.90 13.94 -12.08
C SER A 114 16.02 14.16 -13.59
N GLY A 115 16.53 15.31 -14.01
CA GLY A 115 16.64 15.69 -15.42
C GLY A 115 18.07 16.02 -15.80
N LYS A 116 18.43 15.71 -17.04
CA LYS A 116 19.76 15.92 -17.62
C LYS A 116 20.11 17.40 -17.89
N ASP A 117 19.11 18.28 -17.91
CA ASP A 117 19.26 19.71 -18.25
C ASP A 117 18.65 20.63 -17.19
N GLU A 118 18.42 20.11 -15.97
CA GLU A 118 17.80 20.89 -14.89
C GLU A 118 18.76 21.98 -14.38
N ALA A 119 18.27 23.20 -14.17
CA ALA A 119 19.09 24.29 -13.64
C ALA A 119 19.29 24.18 -12.12
N GLU A 120 18.28 23.66 -11.43
CA GLU A 120 18.18 23.54 -9.97
C GLU A 120 17.68 22.14 -9.58
N PRO A 121 18.02 21.65 -8.37
CA PRO A 121 17.51 20.37 -7.87
C PRO A 121 15.98 20.43 -7.71
N ARG A 122 15.32 19.29 -7.90
CA ARG A 122 13.86 19.18 -7.74
C ARG A 122 13.42 19.24 -6.29
N TRP A 123 14.27 18.78 -5.40
CA TRP A 123 14.03 18.74 -3.97
C TRP A 123 15.37 18.90 -3.27
N SER A 124 15.39 19.71 -2.22
CA SER A 124 16.58 20.02 -1.45
C SER A 124 16.18 20.13 0.01
N VAL A 125 16.87 19.39 0.88
CA VAL A 125 16.51 19.28 2.29
C VAL A 125 17.75 19.47 3.15
N PRO A 126 17.71 20.37 4.14
CA PRO A 126 18.75 20.48 5.16
C PRO A 126 18.99 19.13 5.87
N ARG A 127 20.24 18.79 6.15
CA ARG A 127 20.57 17.48 6.75
C ARG A 127 19.95 17.26 8.14
N ASP A 128 19.74 18.32 8.91
CA ASP A 128 19.11 18.31 10.23
C ASP A 128 17.59 18.09 10.16
N GLU A 129 16.97 18.36 9.01
CA GLU A 129 15.54 18.08 8.74
C GLU A 129 15.33 16.76 7.99
N LEU A 130 16.40 16.14 7.49
CA LEU A 130 16.33 14.94 6.68
C LEU A 130 16.07 13.68 7.52
N LEU A 131 14.90 13.08 7.29
CA LEU A 131 14.54 11.77 7.79
C LEU A 131 14.91 10.71 6.76
N ILE A 132 15.73 9.74 7.18
CA ILE A 132 16.18 8.62 6.35
C ILE A 132 15.57 7.34 6.89
N GLY A 133 14.98 6.53 6.00
CA GLY A 133 14.45 5.22 6.33
C GLY A 133 14.84 4.18 5.28
N VAL A 134 14.68 2.91 5.63
CA VAL A 134 14.73 1.81 4.66
C VAL A 134 13.34 1.19 4.58
N GLY A 135 12.73 1.30 3.40
CA GLY A 135 11.46 0.66 3.09
C GLY A 135 11.65 -0.59 2.23
N GLN A 136 10.54 -1.25 1.93
CA GLN A 136 10.50 -2.28 0.90
C GLN A 136 9.43 -1.97 -0.13
N VAL A 137 9.77 -2.20 -1.39
CA VAL A 137 8.81 -2.20 -2.49
C VAL A 137 8.68 -3.61 -3.04
N ARG A 138 7.45 -4.02 -3.33
CA ARG A 138 7.19 -5.29 -4.01
C ARG A 138 7.47 -5.11 -5.51
N ALA A 139 8.49 -5.79 -6.00
CA ALA A 139 8.82 -5.89 -7.41
C ALA A 139 8.28 -7.20 -7.99
N GLY A 140 7.14 -7.10 -8.70
CA GLY A 140 6.49 -8.27 -9.31
C GLY A 140 5.73 -9.16 -8.32
N MET A 141 5.62 -10.46 -8.64
CA MET A 141 4.73 -11.37 -7.89
C MET A 141 5.32 -11.89 -6.58
N ALA A 142 6.64 -12.03 -6.43
CA ALA A 142 7.23 -12.69 -5.28
C ALA A 142 8.47 -11.99 -4.69
N THR A 143 8.99 -10.95 -5.35
CA THR A 143 10.25 -10.33 -4.95
C THR A 143 9.97 -9.00 -4.24
N TYR A 144 10.65 -8.79 -3.12
CA TYR A 144 10.70 -7.51 -2.44
C TYR A 144 12.10 -6.94 -2.61
N TRP A 145 12.18 -5.65 -2.91
CA TRP A 145 13.43 -4.91 -2.97
C TRP A 145 13.42 -3.91 -1.83
N ASP A 146 14.52 -3.85 -1.09
CA ASP A 146 14.74 -2.77 -0.14
C ASP A 146 14.99 -1.48 -0.94
N HIS A 147 14.52 -0.36 -0.40
CA HIS A 147 14.70 0.97 -0.97
C HIS A 147 15.00 1.98 0.13
N VAL A 148 15.68 3.07 -0.23
CA VAL A 148 15.93 4.17 0.71
C VAL A 148 14.76 5.15 0.63
N GLU A 149 14.22 5.53 1.78
CA GLU A 149 13.23 6.60 1.90
C GLU A 149 13.91 7.85 2.42
N LEU A 150 13.76 8.95 1.70
CA LEU A 150 14.19 10.28 2.13
C LEU A 150 12.94 11.12 2.37
N SER A 151 12.88 11.85 3.48
CA SER A 151 11.74 12.71 3.81
C SER A 151 12.16 13.95 4.58
N ASP A 152 11.46 15.06 4.38
CA ASP A 152 11.56 16.30 5.17
C ASP A 152 10.35 16.44 6.15
N GLY A 153 9.64 15.33 6.38
CA GLY A 153 8.38 15.30 7.14
C GLY A 153 7.13 15.73 6.35
N ARG A 154 7.28 16.43 5.21
CA ARG A 154 6.16 16.83 4.33
C ARG A 154 6.13 16.03 3.04
N HIS A 155 7.28 15.87 2.43
CA HIS A 155 7.55 15.14 1.21
C HIS A 155 8.30 13.86 1.56
N ARG A 156 8.05 12.79 0.80
CA ARG A 156 8.72 11.51 0.95
C ARG A 156 9.06 10.94 -0.41
N VAL A 157 10.32 10.65 -0.64
CA VAL A 157 10.85 10.06 -1.87
C VAL A 157 11.39 8.66 -1.55
N ALA A 158 10.89 7.65 -2.26
CA ALA A 158 11.45 6.31 -2.24
C ALA A 158 12.44 6.15 -3.40
N LEU A 159 13.61 5.62 -3.11
CA LEU A 159 14.74 5.53 -4.04
C LEU A 159 15.27 4.11 -4.11
N SER A 160 15.37 3.60 -5.33
CA SER A 160 16.11 2.38 -5.64
C SER A 160 17.52 2.77 -6.06
N PRO A 161 18.57 2.45 -5.29
CA PRO A 161 19.95 2.70 -5.73
C PRO A 161 20.29 1.95 -7.02
N ARG A 162 21.21 2.50 -7.81
CA ARG A 162 21.59 2.00 -9.14
C ARG A 162 23.10 1.98 -9.35
N TYR A 163 23.88 1.49 -8.39
CA TYR A 163 25.32 1.27 -8.64
C TYR A 163 25.55 0.05 -9.54
N SER A 164 24.71 -0.98 -9.42
CA SER A 164 24.72 -2.12 -10.35
C SER A 164 23.75 -1.89 -11.53
N PRO A 165 24.16 -2.22 -12.78
CA PRO A 165 23.25 -2.22 -13.92
C PRO A 165 22.19 -3.34 -13.84
N VAL A 166 22.34 -4.30 -12.93
CA VAL A 166 21.44 -5.44 -12.78
C VAL A 166 20.31 -5.10 -11.78
N PRO A 167 19.03 -5.06 -12.21
CA PRO A 167 17.93 -4.61 -11.34
C PRO A 167 17.75 -5.44 -10.07
N SER A 168 18.03 -6.75 -10.13
CA SER A 168 17.91 -7.65 -8.97
C SER A 168 18.94 -7.36 -7.88
N GLU A 169 19.96 -6.55 -8.16
CA GLU A 169 20.99 -6.18 -7.19
C GLU A 169 20.74 -4.84 -6.52
N ALA A 170 19.72 -4.08 -6.93
CA ALA A 170 19.45 -2.75 -6.40
C ALA A 170 19.28 -2.71 -4.87
N GLY A 171 18.78 -3.80 -4.26
CA GLY A 171 18.66 -3.91 -2.80
C GLY A 171 19.98 -4.19 -2.07
N LYS A 172 21.03 -4.65 -2.76
CA LYS A 172 22.34 -4.94 -2.14
C LYS A 172 23.12 -3.67 -1.82
N ASP A 173 22.83 -2.59 -2.53
CA ASP A 173 23.56 -1.32 -2.42
C ASP A 173 23.04 -0.41 -1.30
N ILE A 174 22.02 -0.83 -0.54
CA ILE A 174 21.41 0.00 0.51
C ILE A 174 22.42 0.40 1.58
N ASP A 175 23.27 -0.54 2.02
CA ASP A 175 24.28 -0.25 3.06
C ASP A 175 25.29 0.80 2.59
N ARG A 176 25.65 0.76 1.30
CA ARG A 176 26.51 1.76 0.67
C ARG A 176 25.83 3.13 0.64
N VAL A 177 24.56 3.19 0.23
CA VAL A 177 23.81 4.46 0.20
C VAL A 177 23.69 5.07 1.60
N LEU A 178 23.38 4.25 2.60
CA LEU A 178 23.29 4.73 3.98
C LEU A 178 24.63 5.27 4.48
N ALA A 179 25.73 4.59 4.18
CA ALA A 179 27.07 5.09 4.50
C ALA A 179 27.38 6.42 3.78
N GLU A 180 27.05 6.55 2.49
CA GLU A 180 27.23 7.80 1.72
C GLU A 180 26.33 8.94 2.24
N LEU A 181 25.16 8.63 2.82
CA LEU A 181 24.30 9.58 3.54
C LEU A 181 24.74 9.86 4.99
N GLY A 182 25.81 9.22 5.47
CA GLY A 182 26.32 9.37 6.83
C GLY A 182 25.48 8.68 7.91
N GLN A 183 24.76 7.62 7.54
CA GLN A 183 23.93 6.82 8.44
C GLN A 183 24.55 5.44 8.71
N ASP A 184 24.39 4.95 9.95
CA ASP A 184 24.69 3.56 10.29
C ASP A 184 23.56 2.65 9.79
N PRO A 185 23.85 1.68 8.89
CA PRO A 185 22.83 0.76 8.40
C PRO A 185 22.08 0.00 9.48
N VAL A 186 22.74 -0.30 10.61
CA VAL A 186 22.13 -1.05 11.73
C VAL A 186 21.05 -0.21 12.43
N GLY A 187 21.25 1.11 12.53
CA GLY A 187 20.32 2.01 13.20
C GLY A 187 19.10 2.38 12.34
N VAL A 188 19.24 2.37 11.02
CA VAL A 188 18.18 2.79 10.09
C VAL A 188 17.32 1.63 9.60
N ARG A 189 17.89 0.42 9.47
CA ARG A 189 17.11 -0.75 9.10
C ARG A 189 16.11 -1.05 10.22
N PRO A 190 14.82 -1.26 9.91
CA PRO A 190 13.88 -1.76 10.90
C PRO A 190 14.47 -3.05 11.50
N PRO A 191 14.43 -3.23 12.84
CA PRO A 191 15.05 -4.37 13.51
C PRO A 191 14.56 -5.73 13.02
N ASP A 192 13.48 -5.75 12.23
CA ASP A 192 12.68 -6.93 11.97
C ASP A 192 12.73 -7.49 10.54
N LEU A 193 13.95 -7.80 10.09
CA LEU A 193 14.13 -8.73 8.97
C LEU A 193 13.71 -10.17 9.34
N ALA A 194 13.71 -10.54 10.64
CA ALA A 194 13.33 -11.86 11.13
C ALA A 194 11.79 -12.09 11.17
N GLU A 195 10.98 -11.09 11.55
CA GLU A 195 9.51 -11.07 11.43
C GLU A 195 9.08 -11.21 9.97
N ARG A 196 9.95 -10.99 8.98
CA ARG A 196 9.56 -11.10 7.56
C ARG A 196 9.19 -12.53 7.15
N LYS A 197 9.76 -13.56 7.80
CA LYS A 197 9.29 -14.94 7.59
C LYS A 197 7.84 -15.08 8.04
N ASP A 198 7.47 -14.40 9.13
CA ASP A 198 6.12 -14.34 9.66
C ASP A 198 5.21 -13.48 8.78
N SER A 199 5.70 -12.38 8.20
CA SER A 199 4.97 -11.55 7.23
C SER A 199 4.48 -12.34 6.01
N SER A 200 5.32 -13.23 5.46
CA SER A 200 4.92 -14.11 4.34
C SER A 200 3.79 -15.09 4.74
N THR A 201 3.78 -15.49 6.00
CA THR A 201 2.81 -16.43 6.59
C THR A 201 1.50 -15.70 6.89
N ILE A 202 1.58 -14.51 7.49
CA ILE A 202 0.49 -13.58 7.72
C ILE A 202 -0.21 -13.27 6.40
N TRP A 203 0.54 -12.89 5.35
CA TRP A 203 -0.04 -12.57 4.05
C TRP A 203 -0.79 -13.75 3.41
N ARG A 204 -0.15 -14.94 3.40
CA ARG A 204 -0.77 -16.16 2.85
C ARG A 204 -2.03 -16.58 3.61
N ARG A 205 -2.07 -16.35 4.92
CA ARG A 205 -3.18 -16.78 5.80
C ARG A 205 -4.31 -15.77 5.89
N LEU A 206 -3.97 -14.49 6.02
CA LEU A 206 -4.90 -13.42 6.39
C LEU A 206 -5.26 -12.49 5.22
N VAL A 207 -4.41 -12.37 4.19
CA VAL A 207 -4.66 -11.43 3.08
C VAL A 207 -5.11 -12.16 1.83
N LYS A 208 -4.27 -13.05 1.30
CA LYS A 208 -4.49 -13.75 0.02
C LYS A 208 -5.88 -14.39 -0.11
N PRO A 209 -6.42 -15.11 0.90
CA PRO A 209 -7.68 -15.84 0.73
C PRO A 209 -8.92 -14.95 0.66
N PHE A 210 -8.84 -13.71 1.17
CA PHE A 210 -10.01 -12.86 1.40
C PHE A 210 -9.98 -11.62 0.52
N TYR A 211 -8.81 -11.00 0.35
CA TYR A 211 -8.67 -9.66 -0.20
C TYR A 211 -9.40 -9.47 -1.55
N LEU A 212 -9.26 -10.39 -2.52
CA LEU A 212 -9.93 -10.24 -3.83
C LEU A 212 -11.45 -10.28 -3.73
N SER A 213 -12.00 -11.13 -2.85
CA SER A 213 -13.44 -11.23 -2.64
C SER A 213 -14.01 -10.04 -1.88
N MET A 214 -13.19 -9.42 -1.02
CA MET A 214 -13.56 -8.24 -0.24
C MET A 214 -13.37 -6.94 -1.03
N ALA A 215 -12.43 -6.89 -1.97
CA ALA A 215 -12.10 -5.67 -2.72
C ALA A 215 -13.13 -5.26 -3.78
N GLY A 216 -14.01 -6.18 -4.20
CA GLY A 216 -15.00 -5.97 -5.26
C GLY A 216 -16.45 -5.82 -4.78
N ALA A 217 -16.73 -6.01 -3.49
CA ALA A 217 -18.10 -5.99 -2.96
C ALA A 217 -18.16 -5.16 -1.67
N GLY A 218 -19.26 -4.43 -1.48
CA GLY A 218 -19.55 -3.80 -0.20
C GLY A 218 -19.64 -4.86 0.91
N ALA A 219 -19.21 -4.49 2.12
CA ALA A 219 -19.19 -5.34 3.32
C ALA A 219 -20.43 -6.21 3.56
N THR A 220 -21.61 -5.76 3.12
CA THR A 220 -22.90 -6.43 3.29
C THR A 220 -23.27 -7.41 2.18
N ALA A 221 -22.57 -7.40 1.04
CA ALA A 221 -22.90 -8.19 -0.14
C ALA A 221 -22.11 -9.51 -0.24
N HIS A 222 -21.34 -9.87 0.79
CA HIS A 222 -20.48 -11.05 0.74
C HIS A 222 -21.25 -12.36 0.97
N ALA A 223 -20.86 -13.40 0.23
CA ALA A 223 -21.43 -14.73 0.42
C ALA A 223 -21.25 -15.22 1.88
N PRO A 224 -22.27 -15.86 2.50
CA PRO A 224 -22.19 -16.36 3.88
C PRO A 224 -21.03 -17.33 4.14
N ARG A 225 -20.50 -17.98 3.09
CA ARG A 225 -19.32 -18.84 3.17
C ARG A 225 -18.04 -18.03 3.42
N LEU A 226 -17.90 -16.88 2.77
CA LEU A 226 -16.74 -15.98 2.94
C LEU A 226 -16.74 -15.37 4.34
N GLN A 227 -17.88 -14.89 4.82
CA GLN A 227 -18.02 -14.35 6.18
C GLN A 227 -17.60 -15.38 7.24
N ARG A 228 -18.10 -16.61 7.15
CA ARG A 228 -17.70 -17.70 8.07
C ARG A 228 -16.22 -18.05 7.98
N ALA A 229 -15.61 -17.95 6.80
CA ALA A 229 -14.18 -18.16 6.65
C ALA A 229 -13.37 -17.03 7.30
N LEU A 230 -13.81 -15.78 7.14
CA LEU A 230 -13.18 -14.61 7.75
C LEU A 230 -13.24 -14.66 9.28
N VAL A 231 -14.42 -14.97 9.85
CA VAL A 231 -14.59 -15.15 11.31
C VAL A 231 -13.70 -16.27 11.84
N ARG A 232 -13.59 -17.40 11.12
CA ARG A 232 -12.68 -18.48 11.53
C ARG A 232 -11.20 -18.07 11.49
N ALA A 233 -10.81 -17.25 10.51
CA ALA A 233 -9.46 -16.73 10.44
C ALA A 233 -9.19 -15.73 11.58
N SER A 234 -10.16 -14.87 11.88
CA SER A 234 -10.02 -13.80 12.88
C SER A 234 -9.79 -14.31 14.30
N VAL A 235 -10.31 -15.50 14.65
CA VAL A 235 -10.08 -16.16 15.95
C VAL A 235 -8.59 -16.37 16.26
N LYS A 236 -7.74 -16.49 15.24
CA LYS A 236 -6.29 -16.74 15.39
C LYS A 236 -5.42 -15.52 15.11
N VAL A 237 -6.04 -14.35 14.96
CA VAL A 237 -5.32 -13.11 14.68
C VAL A 237 -4.91 -12.46 15.99
N THR A 238 -3.66 -12.04 16.06
CA THR A 238 -3.13 -11.29 17.21
C THR A 238 -3.15 -9.79 16.97
N PRO A 239 -3.15 -8.97 18.02
CA PRO A 239 -3.02 -7.51 17.92
C PRO A 239 -1.77 -7.08 17.13
N ASP A 240 -0.63 -7.73 17.32
CA ASP A 240 0.60 -7.44 16.55
C ASP A 240 0.41 -7.71 15.05
N GLN A 241 -0.27 -8.80 14.68
CA GLN A 241 -0.60 -9.09 13.27
C GLN A 241 -1.52 -8.04 12.66
N VAL A 242 -2.47 -7.50 13.44
CA VAL A 242 -3.35 -6.41 12.99
C VAL A 242 -2.54 -5.12 12.83
N ARG A 243 -1.72 -4.74 13.81
CA ARG A 243 -0.85 -3.56 13.72
C ARG A 243 0.08 -3.66 12.51
N TRP A 244 0.66 -4.83 12.28
CA TRP A 244 1.48 -5.10 11.11
C TRP A 244 0.69 -4.89 9.81
N LEU A 245 -0.48 -5.53 9.67
CA LEU A 245 -1.35 -5.40 8.49
C LEU A 245 -1.73 -3.94 8.21
N LEU A 246 -2.06 -3.18 9.25
CA LEU A 246 -2.45 -1.77 9.14
C LEU A 246 -1.29 -0.84 8.73
N ALA A 247 -0.05 -1.21 9.07
CA ALA A 247 1.15 -0.46 8.67
C ALA A 247 1.66 -0.80 7.26
N GLN A 248 1.10 -1.82 6.61
CA GLN A 248 1.50 -2.26 5.27
C GLN A 248 0.77 -1.51 4.14
N GLY A 249 0.94 -1.98 2.91
CA GLY A 249 0.22 -1.50 1.73
C GLY A 249 -1.30 -1.69 1.80
N TRP A 250 -1.99 -1.09 0.84
CA TRP A 250 -3.46 -0.97 0.85
C TRP A 250 -4.25 -2.29 0.97
N ARG A 251 -3.72 -3.42 0.48
CA ARG A 251 -4.42 -4.72 0.53
C ARG A 251 -4.39 -5.31 1.94
N GLU A 252 -3.19 -5.29 2.52
CA GLU A 252 -2.90 -5.70 3.88
C GLU A 252 -3.66 -4.79 4.85
N ASN A 253 -3.61 -3.48 4.65
CA ASN A 253 -4.30 -2.49 5.46
C ASN A 253 -5.81 -2.70 5.45
N ALA A 254 -6.42 -2.90 4.28
CA ALA A 254 -7.85 -3.20 4.18
C ALA A 254 -8.23 -4.46 4.98
N MET A 255 -7.43 -5.52 4.91
CA MET A 255 -7.66 -6.74 5.71
C MET A 255 -7.37 -6.52 7.20
N GLY A 256 -6.36 -5.71 7.54
CA GLY A 256 -6.05 -5.29 8.90
C GLY A 256 -7.24 -4.59 9.55
N ALA A 257 -7.92 -3.70 8.82
CA ALA A 257 -9.13 -3.03 9.31
C ALA A 257 -10.28 -4.02 9.58
N TRP A 258 -10.44 -5.06 8.75
CA TRP A 258 -11.41 -6.12 9.00
C TRP A 258 -11.06 -6.94 10.26
N PHE A 259 -9.80 -7.30 10.44
CA PHE A 259 -9.37 -8.08 11.59
C PHE A 259 -9.24 -7.25 12.89
N ALA A 260 -9.12 -5.93 12.79
CA ALA A 260 -9.13 -5.03 13.95
C ALA A 260 -10.43 -5.17 14.77
N LEU A 261 -11.53 -5.59 14.14
CA LEU A 261 -12.81 -5.86 14.81
C LEU A 261 -12.77 -7.10 15.71
N ALA A 262 -11.78 -7.98 15.54
CA ALA A 262 -11.67 -9.24 16.28
C ALA A 262 -10.67 -9.19 17.44
N VAL A 263 -9.97 -8.07 17.62
CA VAL A 263 -8.96 -7.88 18.67
C VAL A 263 -9.37 -6.72 19.61
N PRO A 264 -8.85 -6.67 20.85
CA PRO A 264 -9.20 -5.60 21.79
C PRO A 264 -8.85 -4.22 21.22
N THR A 265 -9.78 -3.27 21.34
CA THR A 265 -9.68 -1.98 20.64
C THR A 265 -8.47 -1.16 21.12
N GLU A 266 -8.21 -1.18 22.42
CA GLU A 266 -7.10 -0.51 23.08
C GLU A 266 -5.73 -0.93 22.55
N GLU A 267 -5.58 -2.16 22.05
CA GLU A 267 -4.30 -2.68 21.57
C GLU A 267 -3.98 -2.29 20.11
N VAL A 268 -5.00 -1.87 19.35
CA VAL A 268 -4.86 -1.54 17.91
C VAL A 268 -5.35 -0.16 17.54
N ARG A 269 -5.93 0.60 18.50
CA ARG A 269 -6.53 1.92 18.27
C ARG A 269 -5.59 2.86 17.52
N ASP A 270 -4.36 3.01 18.01
CA ASP A 270 -3.42 3.97 17.43
C ASP A 270 -2.99 3.55 16.02
N ALA A 271 -2.82 2.24 15.80
CA ALA A 271 -2.53 1.71 14.46
C ALA A 271 -3.68 1.94 13.48
N VAL A 272 -4.94 1.81 13.93
CA VAL A 272 -6.12 2.09 13.10
C VAL A 272 -6.21 3.59 12.77
N VAL A 273 -5.98 4.47 13.76
CA VAL A 273 -5.98 5.93 13.55
C VAL A 273 -4.88 6.33 12.58
N ASN A 274 -3.67 5.78 12.74
CA ASN A 274 -2.54 6.04 11.84
C ASN A 274 -2.83 5.53 10.42
N ALA A 275 -3.37 4.32 10.28
CA ALA A 275 -3.79 3.77 8.99
C ALA A 275 -4.87 4.62 8.32
N MET A 276 -5.85 5.13 9.08
CA MET A 276 -6.86 6.05 8.57
C MET A 276 -6.26 7.36 8.09
N ALA A 277 -5.33 7.95 8.85
CA ALA A 277 -4.65 9.19 8.48
C ALA A 277 -3.84 9.00 7.18
N GLN A 278 -3.13 7.88 7.04
CA GLN A 278 -2.39 7.54 5.83
C GLN A 278 -3.33 7.31 4.63
N ALA A 279 -4.50 6.72 4.87
CA ALA A 279 -5.46 6.39 3.83
C ALA A 279 -6.26 7.59 3.29
N GLN A 280 -6.24 8.76 3.94
CA GLN A 280 -7.00 9.95 3.50
C GLN A 280 -6.64 10.43 2.08
N ASN A 281 -5.53 9.95 1.53
CA ASN A 281 -5.09 10.26 0.17
C ASN A 281 -5.46 9.19 -0.87
N ASP A 282 -6.12 8.08 -0.49
CA ASP A 282 -6.41 6.92 -1.34
C ASP A 282 -7.83 6.33 -1.11
N ASP A 283 -8.33 5.54 -2.06
CA ASP A 283 -9.61 4.79 -1.95
C ASP A 283 -9.70 3.84 -0.73
N ALA A 284 -8.58 3.59 -0.05
CA ALA A 284 -8.51 2.79 1.17
C ALA A 284 -9.30 3.42 2.33
N ALA A 285 -9.38 4.76 2.42
CA ALA A 285 -10.10 5.46 3.50
C ALA A 285 -11.59 5.10 3.52
N LEU A 286 -12.21 4.92 2.35
CA LEU A 286 -13.62 4.55 2.23
C LEU A 286 -13.88 3.13 2.78
N ARG A 287 -12.91 2.22 2.66
CA ARG A 287 -13.06 0.82 3.08
C ARG A 287 -12.81 0.65 4.57
N ILE A 288 -11.82 1.37 5.11
CA ILE A 288 -11.55 1.38 6.56
C ILE A 288 -12.72 2.02 7.31
N SER A 289 -13.25 3.14 6.80
CA SER A 289 -14.39 3.81 7.42
C SER A 289 -15.67 2.95 7.42
N VAL A 290 -15.91 2.14 6.38
CA VAL A 290 -17.03 1.18 6.37
C VAL A 290 -16.85 0.09 7.43
N ALA A 291 -15.64 -0.48 7.58
CA ALA A 291 -15.38 -1.49 8.60
C ALA A 291 -15.57 -0.92 10.02
N VAL A 292 -15.08 0.30 10.28
CA VAL A 292 -15.23 0.98 11.58
C VAL A 292 -16.68 1.37 11.87
N ARG A 293 -17.42 1.84 10.87
CA ARG A 293 -18.82 2.31 11.03
C ARG A 293 -19.82 1.16 11.24
N GLN A 294 -19.47 -0.05 10.80
CA GLN A 294 -20.23 -1.26 11.08
C GLN A 294 -19.99 -1.84 12.48
N CYS A 295 -19.08 -1.23 13.25
CA CYS A 295 -18.87 -1.58 14.65
C CYS A 295 -19.90 -0.82 15.51
N PRO A 296 -20.95 -1.48 16.05
CA PRO A 296 -21.80 -0.84 17.04
C PRO A 296 -20.94 -0.40 18.22
N ARG A 297 -21.12 0.84 18.71
CA ARG A 297 -20.41 1.35 19.90
C ARG A 297 -20.49 0.30 21.02
N PRO A 298 -19.35 -0.15 21.58
CA PRO A 298 -19.36 -1.12 22.65
C PRO A 298 -19.75 -0.42 23.96
N ASN A 299 -21.05 -0.25 24.17
CA ASN A 299 -21.59 -0.18 25.52
C ASN A 299 -21.91 -1.62 25.95
N GLY A 300 -20.87 -2.36 26.31
CA GLY A 300 -20.97 -3.50 27.24
C GLY A 300 -21.64 -4.80 26.76
N LEU A 301 -21.28 -5.35 25.58
CA LEU A 301 -21.74 -6.70 25.22
C LEU A 301 -20.64 -7.62 24.67
N SER A 302 -20.60 -8.79 25.30
CA SER A 302 -19.84 -10.00 24.99
C SER A 302 -19.99 -10.44 23.53
N MET A 303 -18.90 -10.93 22.95
CA MET A 303 -18.75 -11.49 21.59
C MET A 303 -19.73 -12.63 21.21
N ARG A 304 -20.64 -13.04 22.11
CA ARG A 304 -21.63 -14.11 21.85
C ARG A 304 -22.85 -13.68 21.03
N SER A 305 -23.05 -12.40 20.73
CA SER A 305 -24.27 -11.92 20.06
C SER A 305 -24.17 -11.74 18.54
N TRP A 306 -23.21 -12.37 17.87
CA TRP A 306 -23.31 -12.64 16.42
C TRP A 306 -24.23 -13.85 16.17
N SER A 307 -25.34 -13.97 16.90
CA SER A 307 -26.39 -14.92 16.59
C SER A 307 -27.30 -14.29 15.54
N CYS A 308 -27.14 -14.75 14.31
CA CYS A 308 -28.06 -14.58 13.20
C CYS A 308 -29.52 -14.75 13.70
N SER A 309 -30.30 -13.66 13.68
CA SER A 309 -31.74 -13.68 13.93
C SER A 309 -32.43 -14.54 12.89
N ARG A 310 -32.49 -15.85 13.15
CA ARG A 310 -33.36 -16.79 12.47
C ARG A 310 -34.66 -16.81 13.27
N SER A 311 -35.56 -15.88 12.96
CA SER A 311 -36.93 -15.95 13.47
C SER A 311 -37.58 -17.22 12.93
N LEU A 312 -37.96 -18.10 13.85
CA LEU A 312 -38.78 -19.26 13.62
C LEU A 312 -40.11 -18.84 12.97
N ALA A 313 -40.39 -19.39 11.79
CA ALA A 313 -41.76 -19.60 11.32
C ALA A 313 -41.99 -21.11 11.26
N THR A 314 -42.36 -21.68 12.41
CA THR A 314 -43.09 -22.94 12.46
C THR A 314 -44.49 -22.61 12.97
N SER A 315 -45.48 -22.68 12.09
CA SER A 315 -46.88 -22.82 12.51
C SER A 315 -47.72 -23.47 11.40
N SER A 316 -47.92 -24.77 11.61
CA SER A 316 -49.19 -25.49 11.57
C SER A 316 -50.24 -25.22 10.47
N LYS A 317 -50.55 -26.31 9.76
CA LYS A 317 -51.81 -26.61 9.06
C LYS A 317 -53.06 -26.30 9.93
N ARG A 318 -54.06 -25.61 9.38
CA ARG A 318 -55.44 -26.11 9.08
C ARG A 318 -56.46 -24.97 8.91
N SER A 319 -57.45 -25.28 8.06
CA SER A 319 -58.84 -24.79 7.97
C SER A 319 -59.15 -23.36 7.49
N ARG A 320 -59.74 -23.31 6.28
CA ARG A 320 -60.74 -22.34 5.80
C ARG A 320 -61.96 -22.30 6.76
N PRO A 321 -62.72 -21.19 6.83
CA PRO A 321 -63.82 -20.97 5.90
C PRO A 321 -64.01 -19.52 5.39
N ARG A 322 -65.02 -19.40 4.52
CA ARG A 322 -65.47 -18.33 3.62
C ARG A 322 -65.91 -17.00 4.28
N GLY A 323 -65.92 -15.94 3.48
CA GLY A 323 -66.70 -14.69 3.66
C GLY A 323 -65.98 -13.51 2.99
N CYS A 324 -66.24 -13.19 1.72
CA CYS A 324 -67.24 -12.23 1.21
C CYS A 324 -66.96 -10.75 1.55
N ASP A 325 -66.79 -10.00 0.46
CA ASP A 325 -67.26 -8.63 0.20
C ASP A 325 -66.37 -7.38 0.41
N ARG A 326 -66.36 -6.61 -0.71
CA ARG A 326 -66.24 -5.16 -0.92
C ARG A 326 -64.87 -4.45 -0.84
N ALA A 327 -64.38 -4.19 -2.05
CA ALA A 327 -64.20 -2.89 -2.72
C ALA A 327 -63.37 -1.75 -2.06
N PRO A 328 -62.63 -0.97 -2.88
CA PRO A 328 -61.68 0.04 -2.42
C PRO A 328 -62.33 1.43 -2.29
N GLY A 329 -61.84 2.23 -1.35
CA GLY A 329 -62.15 3.64 -1.22
C GLY A 329 -60.87 4.46 -1.15
N GLU A 330 -60.67 5.30 -2.16
CA GLU A 330 -59.73 6.42 -2.19
C GLU A 330 -60.18 7.54 -1.24
N HIS A 331 -59.22 8.23 -0.62
CA HIS A 331 -59.17 9.67 -0.33
C HIS A 331 -57.92 9.90 0.55
N GLU A 332 -56.89 10.60 0.08
CA GLU A 332 -56.79 12.06 -0.05
C GLU A 332 -56.45 12.76 1.29
N GLN A 333 -55.21 13.24 1.31
CA GLN A 333 -54.65 14.45 1.95
C GLN A 333 -55.34 15.03 3.20
N ASP A 334 -54.60 15.16 4.30
CA ASP A 334 -54.21 16.49 4.85
C ASP A 334 -53.10 16.36 5.93
N PRO A 335 -52.15 17.33 6.05
CA PRO A 335 -51.07 17.32 7.01
C PRO A 335 -51.33 18.28 8.19
N ALA A 336 -51.21 17.83 9.44
CA ALA A 336 -51.04 18.75 10.56
C ALA A 336 -50.46 18.11 11.82
N ARG A 337 -49.32 18.67 12.25
CA ARG A 337 -48.97 19.03 13.64
C ARG A 337 -49.17 18.00 14.77
N VAL A 338 -48.04 17.50 15.30
CA VAL A 338 -47.90 17.21 16.74
C VAL A 338 -46.48 17.62 17.18
N ARG A 339 -46.32 18.84 17.71
CA ARG A 339 -45.98 19.14 19.12
C ARG A 339 -44.85 18.30 19.74
N CYS A 340 -43.70 18.94 19.94
CA CYS A 340 -42.78 18.63 21.04
C CYS A 340 -43.45 18.94 22.40
N PRO A 341 -43.05 18.23 23.46
CA PRO A 341 -42.59 18.99 24.65
C PRO A 341 -41.45 18.33 25.45
N GLY A 342 -40.76 19.18 26.21
CA GLY A 342 -39.97 18.85 27.40
C GLY A 342 -38.53 18.38 27.13
N SER A 343 -37.47 19.17 27.30
CA SER A 343 -36.98 19.78 28.54
C SER A 343 -36.89 18.79 29.71
N CYS A 344 -35.69 18.24 29.91
CA CYS A 344 -35.20 17.80 31.22
C CYS A 344 -33.71 18.14 31.32
N SER A 345 -33.47 19.19 32.10
CA SER A 345 -32.21 19.69 32.61
C SER A 345 -31.58 18.75 33.65
N GLY A 346 -30.25 18.76 33.71
CA GLY A 346 -29.52 18.67 34.99
C GLY A 346 -28.89 17.32 35.31
N PHE A 347 -27.61 17.17 34.98
CA PHE A 347 -26.70 16.29 35.72
C PHE A 347 -25.39 17.02 35.99
N THR A 348 -25.23 17.48 37.23
CA THR A 348 -23.97 18.01 37.77
C THR A 348 -23.12 16.84 38.25
N ALA A 349 -22.00 16.60 37.56
CA ALA A 349 -21.02 15.60 37.98
C ALA A 349 -20.15 16.15 39.12
N LYS A 350 -20.25 15.50 40.28
CA LYS A 350 -19.48 15.76 41.50
C LYS A 350 -18.03 15.27 41.31
N VAL A 351 -17.10 16.21 41.19
CA VAL A 351 -15.65 15.97 41.14
C VAL A 351 -15.17 15.39 42.47
N ARG A 352 -14.54 14.20 42.45
CA ARG A 352 -13.76 13.67 43.58
C ARG A 352 -12.29 14.04 43.39
N PRO A 353 -11.60 14.57 44.41
CA PRO A 353 -10.17 14.86 44.33
C PRO A 353 -9.31 13.59 44.48
N PRO A 354 -8.07 13.60 43.96
CA PRO A 354 -7.19 12.43 43.94
C PRO A 354 -6.60 12.11 45.33
N ARG A 355 -6.53 10.81 45.65
CA ARG A 355 -5.77 10.29 46.78
C ARG A 355 -4.27 10.42 46.49
N ARG A 356 -3.57 11.25 47.27
CA ARG A 356 -2.10 11.23 47.40
C ARG A 356 -1.68 9.96 48.13
N SER A 357 -0.87 9.11 47.51
CA SER A 357 -0.06 8.10 48.22
C SER A 357 1.40 8.54 48.21
N VAL A 358 1.84 9.04 49.36
CA VAL A 358 3.25 9.27 49.68
C VAL A 358 3.88 7.90 49.96
N ARG A 359 4.88 7.50 49.17
CA ARG A 359 5.82 6.44 49.54
C ARG A 359 7.22 7.05 49.61
N SER A 360 7.63 7.35 50.83
CA SER A 360 9.03 7.52 51.22
C SER A 360 9.77 6.18 51.07
N ARG A 361 10.92 6.19 50.41
CA ARG A 361 11.96 5.17 50.59
C ARG A 361 13.20 5.82 51.21
N PRO A 362 13.87 5.15 52.16
CA PRO A 362 15.07 5.66 52.81
C PRO A 362 16.29 5.50 51.92
N ALA A 363 17.27 6.37 52.16
CA ALA A 363 18.62 6.30 51.62
C ALA A 363 19.45 5.24 52.35
N CYS A 364 20.19 4.44 51.58
CA CYS A 364 21.51 3.92 51.89
C CYS A 364 22.36 4.11 50.64
#